data_AF-A0A815YNV2-F1
#
_entry.id   AF-A0A815YNV2-F1
#
_cell.length_a   1.000
_cell.length_b   1.000
_cell.length_c   1.000
_cell.angle_alpha   90.00
_cell.angle_beta   90.00
_cell.angle_gamma   90.00
#
_symmetry.space_group_name_H-M   'P 1'
#
loop_
_entity.id
_entity.type
_entity.pdbx_description
1 polymer ?
#
loop_
_entity_poly.entity_id
_entity_poly.type
_entity_poly.pdbx_seq_one_letter_code
_entity_poly.pdbx_strand_id
1 'polypeptide(L)'
;MFRLFSLSLFLIVIRIVNSDSINESLNWAEVTGTRLVSCYYHNLTGLMLNEEKWQSGNTLESLANLISIIDSPLKYIFNRTFIRTDKSTGGNCYDDHQWWLLAWIQIYQVDPNVKYLHRAKDIYDTITKEAWSKNQCSGGLRWCPTRTYKNAITNELFLSSSMRLHPYTSILGKSSNYYLDWAIKEWNWFENSGMIKNYYLINDGLTSQDKSSLKNFISSNDNKCINNNGTTWTYNQGVILSGLALLYNATNNITLLNIAQNIADATIERLIYSNGILKEECEPNNCDNDQKLFKGIFIRHLGYLIPFIKDSSYKNKFISFIQNNTISILTKSRCEIDGLFGLLWNNNSSSSCQSVRNTATTSGALDLFTTLVKTKQSTTIITSSKFILFGLGNCIDEKNSSMPNFYSNRVNETICYLTAMNDKSAIAFDYQLNCNGNQFCRIRTLSDKHQTPPGFNYQDGIARNVTHTNKIPLTNCYIRRNNL
;
A
#
# COMPACT_ATOMS: atom_id res chain seq x y z
N MET A 1 21.96 27.08 40.03
CA MET A 1 22.04 27.18 38.55
C MET A 1 22.30 25.78 37.93
N PHE A 2 21.56 24.75 38.33
CA PHE A 2 21.69 23.37 37.82
C PHE A 2 20.33 22.67 37.95
N ARG A 3 19.33 23.08 37.16
CA ARG A 3 18.04 22.35 37.04
C ARG A 3 17.25 22.67 35.77
N LEU A 4 17.93 23.11 34.71
CA LEU A 4 17.32 23.46 33.41
C LEU A 4 17.87 22.67 32.21
N PHE A 5 18.82 21.74 32.43
CA PHE A 5 19.48 20.98 31.36
C PHE A 5 18.96 19.56 31.11
N SER A 6 18.04 19.02 31.93
CA SER A 6 17.54 17.64 31.73
C SER A 6 16.28 17.53 30.87
N LEU A 7 15.44 18.58 30.80
CA LEU A 7 14.22 18.56 29.98
C LEU A 7 14.51 18.72 28.48
N SER A 8 15.50 19.54 28.14
CA SER A 8 15.93 19.81 26.77
C SER A 8 16.64 18.61 26.14
N LEU A 9 17.43 17.86 26.91
CA LEU A 9 18.08 16.63 26.42
C LEU A 9 17.05 15.51 26.15
N PHE A 10 16.01 15.39 26.98
CA PHE A 10 14.94 14.39 26.80
C PHE A 10 14.08 14.69 25.56
N LEU A 11 13.77 15.96 25.31
CA LEU A 11 13.07 16.41 24.09
C LEU A 11 13.92 16.25 22.81
N ILE A 12 15.24 16.42 22.91
CA ILE A 12 16.18 16.19 21.80
C ILE A 12 16.30 14.69 21.49
N VAL A 13 16.40 13.82 22.50
CA VAL A 13 16.45 12.35 22.31
C VAL A 13 15.14 11.81 21.72
N ILE A 14 13.98 12.31 22.15
CA ILE A 14 12.67 11.94 21.55
C ILE A 14 12.55 12.41 20.10
N ARG A 15 13.11 13.58 19.75
CA ARG A 15 13.13 14.07 18.36
C ARG A 15 14.04 13.23 17.46
N ILE A 16 15.22 12.83 17.95
CA ILE A 16 16.19 12.03 17.18
C ILE A 16 15.64 10.61 16.92
N VAL A 17 15.06 9.96 17.93
CA VAL A 17 14.46 8.62 17.76
C VAL A 17 13.25 8.64 16.80
N ASN A 18 12.47 9.73 16.78
CA ASN A 18 11.34 9.86 15.86
C ASN A 18 11.76 10.13 14.41
N SER A 19 12.78 10.96 14.17
CA SER A 19 13.29 11.22 12.81
C SER A 19 13.94 9.99 12.17
N ASP A 20 14.62 9.17 12.97
CA ASP A 20 15.28 7.95 12.50
C ASP A 20 14.24 6.92 12.02
N SER A 21 13.12 6.78 12.74
CA SER A 21 12.04 5.85 12.38
C SER A 21 11.32 6.18 11.06
N ILE A 22 11.13 7.47 10.74
CA ILE A 22 10.46 7.91 9.51
C ILE A 22 11.38 7.70 8.30
N ASN A 23 12.65 8.06 8.44
CA ASN A 23 13.64 7.88 7.37
C ASN A 23 13.85 6.39 7.07
N GLU A 24 13.95 5.56 8.10
CA GLU A 24 14.01 4.11 7.94
C GLU A 24 12.77 3.56 7.23
N SER A 25 11.57 3.98 7.66
CA SER A 25 10.32 3.54 7.03
C SER A 25 10.20 3.97 5.57
N LEU A 26 10.62 5.20 5.24
CA LEU A 26 10.63 5.68 3.85
C LEU A 26 11.61 4.90 2.98
N ASN A 27 12.80 4.60 3.51
CA ASN A 27 13.78 3.78 2.82
C ASN A 27 13.21 2.39 2.54
N TRP A 28 12.57 1.76 3.54
CA TRP A 28 11.93 0.45 3.35
C TRP A 28 10.75 0.50 2.39
N ALA A 29 9.96 1.58 2.37
CA ALA A 29 8.90 1.76 1.39
C ALA A 29 9.48 1.80 -0.04
N GLU A 30 10.57 2.54 -0.25
CA GLU A 30 11.26 2.63 -1.54
C GLU A 30 11.86 1.29 -1.97
N VAL A 31 12.58 0.60 -1.07
CA VAL A 31 13.12 -0.75 -1.30
C VAL A 31 12.01 -1.73 -1.70
N THR A 32 10.92 -1.74 -0.94
CA THR A 32 9.79 -2.65 -1.14
C THR A 32 9.11 -2.39 -2.49
N GLY A 33 8.86 -1.12 -2.82
CA GLY A 33 8.30 -0.73 -4.12
C GLY A 33 9.19 -1.13 -5.29
N THR A 34 10.51 -0.93 -5.18
CA THR A 34 11.46 -1.37 -6.20
C THR A 34 11.50 -2.88 -6.35
N ARG A 35 11.47 -3.66 -5.26
CA ARG A 35 11.43 -5.13 -5.33
C ARG A 35 10.14 -5.65 -5.94
N LEU A 36 8.99 -5.06 -5.59
CA LEU A 36 7.71 -5.39 -6.22
C LEU A 36 7.78 -5.25 -7.74
N VAL A 37 8.31 -4.13 -8.24
CA VAL A 37 8.40 -3.92 -9.69
C VAL A 37 9.50 -4.76 -10.35
N SER A 38 10.69 -4.85 -9.75
CA SER A 38 11.82 -5.57 -10.39
C SER A 38 11.67 -7.08 -10.37
N CYS A 39 11.03 -7.66 -9.34
CA CYS A 39 10.90 -9.10 -9.19
C CYS A 39 9.55 -9.65 -9.67
N TYR A 40 8.47 -8.87 -9.54
CA TYR A 40 7.11 -9.39 -9.75
C TYR A 40 6.34 -8.70 -10.87
N TYR A 41 6.74 -7.53 -11.35
CA TYR A 41 5.98 -6.87 -12.42
C TYR A 41 6.30 -7.46 -13.79
N HIS A 42 5.27 -7.97 -14.48
CA HIS A 42 5.42 -8.59 -15.78
C HIS A 42 5.14 -7.60 -16.93
N ASN A 43 6.20 -7.11 -17.57
CA ASN A 43 6.15 -6.03 -18.56
C ASN A 43 5.23 -6.26 -19.78
N LEU A 44 4.97 -7.53 -20.15
CA LEU A 44 4.15 -7.87 -21.30
C LEU A 44 2.65 -7.86 -20.98
N THR A 45 2.27 -8.22 -19.76
CA THR A 45 0.87 -8.28 -19.31
C THR A 45 0.46 -7.04 -18.52
N GLY A 46 1.43 -6.30 -17.96
CA GLY A 46 1.17 -5.17 -17.09
C GLY A 46 0.62 -5.55 -15.71
N LEU A 47 0.74 -6.83 -15.33
CA LEU A 47 0.26 -7.39 -14.07
C LEU A 47 1.42 -7.81 -13.18
N MET A 48 1.15 -7.94 -11.88
CA MET A 48 2.08 -8.59 -10.96
C MET A 48 1.99 -10.11 -11.08
N LEU A 49 3.12 -10.79 -10.97
CA LEU A 49 3.23 -12.24 -10.88
C LEU A 49 2.84 -12.73 -9.49
N ASN A 50 2.47 -14.00 -9.37
CA ASN A 50 2.15 -14.68 -8.11
C ASN A 50 1.00 -14.04 -7.31
N GLU A 51 0.11 -13.36 -8.03
CA GLU A 51 -1.07 -12.64 -7.52
C GLU A 51 -2.25 -12.87 -8.47
N GLU A 52 -3.45 -12.79 -7.93
CA GLU A 52 -4.67 -12.68 -8.72
C GLU A 52 -4.77 -11.29 -9.39
N LYS A 53 -5.62 -11.18 -10.41
CA LYS A 53 -5.70 -9.94 -11.18
C LYS A 53 -6.16 -8.74 -10.36
N TRP A 54 -7.05 -8.94 -9.38
CA TRP A 54 -7.52 -7.87 -8.50
C TRP A 54 -6.39 -7.36 -7.60
N GLN A 55 -5.52 -8.27 -7.13
CA GLN A 55 -4.37 -7.97 -6.29
C GLN A 55 -3.36 -7.07 -7.01
N SER A 56 -3.16 -7.28 -8.31
CA SER A 56 -2.35 -6.37 -9.13
C SER A 56 -2.90 -4.93 -9.12
N GLY A 57 -4.22 -4.75 -9.14
CA GLY A 57 -4.86 -3.44 -8.98
C GLY A 57 -4.55 -2.82 -7.61
N ASN A 58 -4.68 -3.60 -6.54
CA ASN A 58 -4.32 -3.17 -5.19
C ASN A 58 -2.84 -2.76 -5.07
N THR A 59 -1.92 -3.58 -5.56
CA THR A 59 -0.47 -3.32 -5.54
C THR A 59 -0.12 -2.06 -6.36
N LEU A 60 -0.83 -1.82 -7.46
CA LEU A 60 -0.68 -0.60 -8.26
C LEU A 60 -1.10 0.65 -7.48
N GLU A 61 -2.16 0.58 -6.69
CA GLU A 61 -2.53 1.65 -5.75
C GLU A 61 -1.46 1.87 -4.68
N SER A 62 -0.90 0.81 -4.09
CA SER A 62 0.21 0.90 -3.11
C SER A 62 1.43 1.62 -3.71
N LEU A 63 1.81 1.28 -4.94
CA LEU A 63 2.91 1.94 -5.66
C LEU A 63 2.58 3.41 -5.98
N ALA A 64 1.36 3.73 -6.38
CA ALA A 64 0.94 5.12 -6.56
C ALA A 64 0.96 5.92 -5.25
N ASN A 65 0.64 5.28 -4.12
CA ASN A 65 0.80 5.89 -2.81
C ASN A 65 2.26 6.15 -2.44
N LEU A 66 3.19 5.25 -2.76
CA LEU A 66 4.62 5.50 -2.60
C LEU A 66 5.06 6.70 -3.44
N ILE A 67 4.66 6.75 -4.71
CA ILE A 67 5.02 7.84 -5.64
C ILE A 67 4.42 9.19 -5.23
N SER A 68 3.34 9.21 -4.46
CA SER A 68 2.83 10.46 -3.88
C SER A 68 3.74 11.05 -2.78
N ILE A 69 4.68 10.26 -2.26
CA ILE A 69 5.66 10.67 -1.24
C ILE A 69 7.03 10.97 -1.87
N ILE A 70 7.43 10.17 -2.86
CA ILE A 70 8.75 10.26 -3.51
C ILE A 70 8.63 10.34 -5.02
N ASP A 71 9.48 11.15 -5.64
CA ASP A 71 9.67 11.10 -7.10
C ASP A 71 10.45 9.82 -7.44
N SER A 72 9.77 8.83 -8.02
CA SER A 72 10.30 7.50 -8.27
C SER A 72 10.22 7.14 -9.75
N PRO A 73 11.29 6.55 -10.33
CA PRO A 73 11.27 6.13 -11.72
C PRO A 73 10.27 5.00 -11.97
N LEU A 74 9.75 4.33 -10.93
CA LEU A 74 8.72 3.30 -11.02
C LEU A 74 7.44 3.78 -11.70
N LYS A 75 7.21 5.10 -11.81
CA LYS A 75 6.05 5.71 -12.46
C LYS A 75 5.79 5.19 -13.89
N TYR A 76 6.82 4.70 -14.59
CA TYR A 76 6.68 4.13 -15.95
C TYR A 76 5.67 2.98 -16.04
N ILE A 77 5.46 2.24 -14.93
CA ILE A 77 4.55 1.10 -14.94
C ILE A 77 3.09 1.53 -15.16
N PHE A 78 2.67 2.73 -14.74
CA PHE A 78 1.27 3.15 -14.82
C PHE A 78 0.75 3.19 -16.26
N ASN A 79 1.50 3.84 -17.15
CA ASN A 79 1.13 3.89 -18.56
C ASN A 79 1.22 2.50 -19.21
N ARG A 80 2.22 1.71 -18.83
CA ARG A 80 2.41 0.36 -19.37
C ARG A 80 1.25 -0.55 -18.97
N THR A 81 0.92 -0.61 -17.68
CA THR A 81 -0.24 -1.34 -17.17
C THR A 81 -1.51 -0.87 -17.86
N PHE A 82 -1.70 0.45 -18.04
CA PHE A 82 -2.87 0.97 -18.75
C PHE A 82 -3.00 0.48 -20.19
N ILE A 83 -1.89 0.36 -20.93
CA ILE A 83 -1.90 -0.13 -22.30
C ILE A 83 -2.16 -1.65 -22.36
N ARG A 84 -1.69 -2.40 -21.36
CA ARG A 84 -1.77 -3.87 -21.32
C ARG A 84 -3.01 -4.42 -20.64
N THR A 85 -3.73 -3.58 -19.91
CA THR A 85 -4.95 -3.94 -19.19
C THR A 85 -6.13 -3.16 -19.76
N ASP A 86 -7.30 -3.77 -19.66
CA ASP A 86 -8.58 -3.18 -20.00
C ASP A 86 -9.50 -3.12 -18.78
N LYS A 87 -10.76 -2.69 -18.97
CA LYS A 87 -11.73 -2.62 -17.88
C LYS A 87 -12.12 -3.99 -17.31
N SER A 88 -12.01 -5.06 -18.09
CA SER A 88 -12.36 -6.43 -17.69
C SER A 88 -11.24 -7.13 -16.92
N THR A 89 -10.07 -6.49 -16.84
CA THR A 89 -8.88 -7.05 -16.23
C THR A 89 -9.03 -7.26 -14.73
N GLY A 90 -9.98 -6.60 -14.07
CA GLY A 90 -10.26 -6.78 -12.64
C GLY A 90 -10.33 -8.23 -12.23
N GLY A 91 -11.11 -9.03 -12.93
CA GLY A 91 -11.46 -10.38 -12.56
C GLY A 91 -12.90 -10.67 -12.95
N ASN A 92 -13.52 -11.63 -12.28
CA ASN A 92 -14.87 -12.09 -12.61
C ASN A 92 -15.96 -11.43 -11.76
N CYS A 93 -15.59 -10.79 -10.66
CA CYS A 93 -16.51 -10.19 -9.69
C CYS A 93 -16.37 -8.66 -9.65
N TYR A 94 -17.36 -7.97 -9.10
CA TYR A 94 -17.43 -6.51 -9.15
C TYR A 94 -16.44 -5.84 -8.18
N ASP A 95 -16.13 -6.46 -7.05
CA ASP A 95 -15.02 -6.06 -6.17
C ASP A 95 -13.67 -6.13 -6.89
N ASP A 96 -13.43 -7.19 -7.67
CA ASP A 96 -12.20 -7.34 -8.45
C ASP A 96 -11.94 -6.11 -9.34
N HIS A 97 -13.00 -5.60 -9.98
CA HIS A 97 -12.93 -4.41 -10.85
C HIS A 97 -12.72 -3.13 -10.05
N GLN A 98 -13.30 -3.06 -8.85
CA GLN A 98 -13.21 -1.88 -8.00
C GLN A 98 -11.82 -1.65 -7.41
N TRP A 99 -11.02 -2.70 -7.19
CA TRP A 99 -9.61 -2.54 -6.82
C TRP A 99 -8.82 -1.77 -7.88
N TRP A 100 -9.05 -2.06 -9.15
CA TRP A 100 -8.47 -1.31 -10.26
C TRP A 100 -9.00 0.11 -10.35
N LEU A 101 -10.29 0.31 -10.09
CA LEU A 101 -10.89 1.64 -10.04
C LEU A 101 -10.15 2.51 -9.01
N LEU A 102 -9.97 2.03 -7.78
CA LEU A 102 -9.23 2.77 -6.73
C LEU A 102 -7.79 3.10 -7.17
N ALA A 103 -7.11 2.14 -7.80
CA ALA A 103 -5.77 2.34 -8.34
C ALA A 103 -5.72 3.43 -9.41
N TRP A 104 -6.65 3.44 -10.36
CA TRP A 104 -6.68 4.45 -11.42
C TRP A 104 -6.96 5.86 -10.89
N ILE A 105 -7.79 6.00 -9.85
CA ILE A 105 -7.97 7.28 -9.16
C ILE A 105 -6.66 7.72 -8.49
N GLN A 106 -6.00 6.82 -7.76
CA GLN A 106 -4.74 7.15 -7.08
C GLN A 106 -3.63 7.51 -8.07
N ILE A 107 -3.53 6.79 -9.18
CA ILE A 107 -2.57 7.06 -10.25
C ILE A 107 -2.81 8.45 -10.83
N TYR A 108 -4.05 8.84 -11.10
CA TYR A 108 -4.34 10.18 -11.64
C TYR A 108 -3.80 11.30 -10.73
N GLN A 109 -3.80 11.10 -9.41
CA GLN A 109 -3.26 12.09 -8.46
C GLN A 109 -1.74 12.30 -8.58
N VAL A 110 -0.99 11.27 -9.02
CA VAL A 110 0.48 11.31 -9.14
C VAL A 110 0.97 11.37 -10.60
N ASP A 111 0.09 11.03 -11.54
CA ASP A 111 0.27 11.10 -12.99
C ASP A 111 -1.02 11.63 -13.63
N PRO A 112 -1.22 12.96 -13.75
CA PRO A 112 -2.50 13.59 -14.07
C PRO A 112 -2.91 13.47 -15.56
N ASN A 113 -2.77 12.28 -16.13
CA ASN A 113 -3.32 11.94 -17.43
C ASN A 113 -4.79 11.51 -17.27
N VAL A 114 -5.71 12.29 -17.83
CA VAL A 114 -7.17 12.10 -17.69
C VAL A 114 -7.67 10.72 -18.11
N LYS A 115 -6.92 9.98 -18.95
CA LYS A 115 -7.28 8.62 -19.35
C LYS A 115 -7.44 7.65 -18.17
N TYR A 116 -6.64 7.81 -17.11
CA TYR A 116 -6.75 6.97 -15.92
C TYR A 116 -8.08 7.22 -15.21
N LEU A 117 -8.44 8.49 -15.07
CA LEU A 117 -9.69 8.92 -14.45
C LEU A 117 -10.92 8.49 -15.27
N HIS A 118 -10.85 8.57 -16.60
CA HIS A 118 -11.89 8.02 -17.47
C HIS A 118 -12.04 6.50 -17.32
N ARG A 119 -10.93 5.75 -17.21
CA ARG A 119 -11.01 4.30 -16.95
C ARG A 119 -11.63 3.99 -15.59
N ALA A 120 -11.31 4.76 -14.55
CA ALA A 120 -11.97 4.63 -13.25
C ALA A 120 -13.49 4.87 -13.35
N LYS A 121 -13.89 5.93 -14.06
CA LYS A 121 -15.30 6.24 -14.33
C LYS A 121 -16.00 5.12 -15.10
N ASP A 122 -15.39 4.56 -16.13
CA ASP A 122 -16.01 3.50 -16.94
C ASP A 122 -16.26 2.23 -16.13
N ILE A 123 -15.33 1.88 -15.23
CA ILE A 123 -15.53 0.78 -14.26
C ILE A 123 -16.69 1.13 -13.31
N TYR A 124 -16.67 2.33 -12.73
CA TYR A 124 -17.72 2.79 -11.80
C TYR A 124 -19.12 2.75 -12.41
N ASP A 125 -19.26 3.23 -13.66
CA ASP A 125 -20.52 3.27 -14.39
C ASP A 125 -21.03 1.86 -14.68
N THR A 126 -20.13 0.90 -14.95
CA THR A 126 -20.48 -0.51 -15.14
C THR A 126 -21.05 -1.11 -13.84
N ILE A 127 -20.37 -0.91 -12.71
CA ILE A 127 -20.82 -1.43 -11.40
C ILE A 127 -22.17 -0.82 -11.01
N THR A 128 -22.30 0.51 -11.15
CA THR A 128 -23.54 1.23 -10.83
C THR A 128 -24.73 0.70 -11.63
N LYS A 129 -24.51 0.37 -12.90
CA LYS A 129 -25.55 -0.13 -13.81
C LYS A 129 -25.91 -1.59 -13.54
N GLU A 130 -24.93 -2.44 -13.23
CA GLU A 130 -25.11 -3.90 -13.29
C GLU A 130 -25.20 -4.57 -11.91
N ALA A 131 -24.48 -4.04 -10.90
CA ALA A 131 -24.34 -4.69 -9.61
C ALA A 131 -25.39 -4.23 -8.59
N TRP A 132 -25.85 -2.97 -8.65
CA TRP A 132 -26.81 -2.45 -7.68
C TRP A 132 -28.19 -3.05 -7.91
N SER A 133 -28.72 -3.78 -6.92
CA SER A 133 -30.04 -4.41 -7.00
C SER A 133 -30.95 -3.91 -5.87
N LYS A 134 -32.07 -3.27 -6.22
CA LYS A 134 -33.11 -2.82 -5.28
C LYS A 134 -34.05 -3.95 -4.82
N ASN A 135 -34.24 -4.98 -5.66
CA ASN A 135 -35.22 -6.05 -5.43
C ASN A 135 -34.66 -7.20 -4.58
N GLN A 136 -33.38 -7.11 -4.23
CA GLN A 136 -32.66 -8.07 -3.42
C GLN A 136 -32.01 -7.34 -2.25
N CYS A 137 -32.24 -7.82 -1.03
CA CYS A 137 -31.78 -7.19 0.21
C CYS A 137 -32.13 -5.70 0.33
N SER A 138 -33.21 -5.25 -0.32
CA SER A 138 -33.64 -3.84 -0.33
C SER A 138 -32.60 -2.82 -0.84
N GLY A 139 -31.58 -3.25 -1.60
CA GLY A 139 -30.48 -2.40 -2.06
C GLY A 139 -29.13 -3.08 -1.98
N GLY A 140 -28.04 -2.34 -2.25
CA GLY A 140 -26.67 -2.83 -2.22
C GLY A 140 -26.25 -3.58 -3.49
N LEU A 141 -24.95 -3.78 -3.59
CA LEU A 141 -24.27 -4.40 -4.71
C LEU A 141 -24.15 -5.91 -4.53
N ARG A 142 -24.45 -6.65 -5.61
CA ARG A 142 -24.07 -8.07 -5.73
C ARG A 142 -22.57 -8.18 -5.89
N TRP A 143 -22.00 -9.25 -5.34
CA TRP A 143 -20.56 -9.53 -5.42
C TRP A 143 -20.11 -9.82 -6.85
N CYS A 144 -20.83 -10.69 -7.58
CA CYS A 144 -20.46 -11.08 -8.94
C CYS A 144 -21.68 -11.07 -9.87
N PRO A 145 -21.49 -10.95 -11.20
CA PRO A 145 -22.59 -10.98 -12.16
C PRO A 145 -23.45 -12.25 -12.07
N THR A 146 -22.81 -13.40 -11.84
CA THR A 146 -23.44 -14.74 -11.81
C THR A 146 -23.82 -15.21 -10.40
N ARG A 147 -23.53 -14.41 -9.37
CA ARG A 147 -23.81 -14.75 -7.97
C ARG A 147 -24.79 -13.74 -7.36
N THR A 148 -25.58 -14.24 -6.44
CA THR A 148 -26.57 -13.43 -5.72
C THR A 148 -26.06 -12.93 -4.37
N TYR A 149 -24.87 -13.36 -3.95
CA TYR A 149 -24.26 -12.96 -2.69
C TYR A 149 -23.99 -11.45 -2.67
N LYS A 150 -24.22 -10.82 -1.51
CA LYS A 150 -23.83 -9.44 -1.22
C LYS A 150 -22.85 -9.46 -0.06
N ASN A 151 -21.61 -9.11 -0.34
CA ASN A 151 -20.54 -9.03 0.65
C ASN A 151 -20.23 -7.58 1.02
N ALA A 152 -19.57 -7.40 2.16
CA ALA A 152 -19.17 -6.10 2.66
C ALA A 152 -18.20 -5.41 1.69
N ILE A 153 -17.13 -6.10 1.27
CA ILE A 153 -16.07 -5.50 0.45
C ILE A 153 -16.56 -4.85 -0.85
N THR A 154 -17.50 -5.47 -1.58
CA THR A 154 -18.01 -4.90 -2.85
C THR A 154 -18.68 -3.55 -2.61
N ASN A 155 -19.38 -3.41 -1.49
CA ASN A 155 -20.14 -2.23 -1.12
C ASN A 155 -19.25 -1.14 -0.51
N GLU A 156 -18.27 -1.53 0.30
CA GLU A 156 -17.28 -0.61 0.88
C GLU A 156 -16.38 0.02 -0.19
N LEU A 157 -15.93 -0.78 -1.15
CA LEU A 157 -15.18 -0.29 -2.31
C LEU A 157 -16.00 0.71 -3.12
N PHE A 158 -17.31 0.49 -3.24
CA PHE A 158 -18.20 1.40 -3.96
C PHE A 158 -18.39 2.72 -3.21
N LEU A 159 -18.60 2.67 -1.90
CA LEU A 159 -18.67 3.87 -1.07
C LEU A 159 -17.38 4.69 -1.17
N SER A 160 -16.23 4.01 -0.99
CA SER A 160 -14.91 4.63 -1.05
C SER A 160 -14.62 5.25 -2.42
N SER A 161 -14.90 4.51 -3.49
CA SER A 161 -14.70 5.00 -4.85
C SER A 161 -15.62 6.14 -5.24
N SER A 162 -16.90 6.08 -4.84
CA SER A 162 -17.87 7.17 -5.02
C SER A 162 -17.29 8.48 -4.48
N MET A 163 -16.85 8.47 -3.22
CA MET A 163 -16.32 9.67 -2.59
C MET A 163 -14.97 10.12 -3.17
N ARG A 164 -14.14 9.19 -3.66
CA ARG A 164 -12.88 9.53 -4.33
C ARG A 164 -13.08 10.08 -5.76
N LEU A 165 -14.17 9.76 -6.44
CA LEU A 165 -14.53 10.33 -7.75
C LEU A 165 -15.28 11.65 -7.64
N HIS A 166 -15.95 11.92 -6.51
CA HIS A 166 -16.76 13.12 -6.31
C HIS A 166 -16.04 14.46 -6.64
N PRO A 167 -14.76 14.67 -6.28
CA PRO A 167 -14.04 15.90 -6.66
C PRO A 167 -13.84 16.10 -8.17
N TYR A 168 -14.05 15.06 -8.97
CA TYR A 168 -13.76 15.03 -10.40
C TYR A 168 -15.02 15.02 -11.29
N THR A 169 -16.20 15.30 -10.74
CA THR A 169 -17.49 15.28 -11.47
C THR A 169 -17.46 16.09 -12.77
N SER A 170 -16.89 17.30 -12.73
CA SER A 170 -16.78 18.18 -13.90
C SER A 170 -15.93 17.59 -15.01
N ILE A 171 -14.74 17.08 -14.67
CA ILE A 171 -13.83 16.41 -15.62
C ILE A 171 -14.50 15.18 -16.24
N LEU A 172 -15.30 14.47 -15.44
CA LEU A 172 -15.94 13.21 -15.80
C LEU A 172 -17.30 13.38 -16.49
N GLY A 173 -17.75 14.62 -16.73
CA GLY A 173 -19.04 14.90 -17.36
C GLY A 173 -20.24 14.39 -16.57
N LYS A 174 -20.14 14.36 -15.23
CA LYS A 174 -21.22 13.98 -14.32
C LYS A 174 -21.80 15.23 -13.64
N SER A 175 -23.05 15.16 -13.20
CA SER A 175 -23.62 16.20 -12.35
C SER A 175 -22.82 16.35 -11.05
N SER A 176 -22.80 17.55 -10.47
CA SER A 176 -21.97 17.88 -9.30
C SER A 176 -22.17 16.92 -8.12
N ASN A 177 -23.41 16.44 -7.92
CA ASN A 177 -23.76 15.58 -6.80
C ASN A 177 -23.77 14.09 -7.15
N TYR A 178 -23.51 13.70 -8.40
CA TYR A 178 -23.71 12.33 -8.88
C TYR A 178 -23.09 11.26 -7.96
N TYR A 179 -21.79 11.39 -7.67
CA TYR A 179 -21.09 10.42 -6.81
C TYR A 179 -21.44 10.57 -5.33
N LEU A 180 -21.75 11.78 -4.87
CA LEU A 180 -22.17 12.03 -3.48
C LEU A 180 -23.53 11.38 -3.20
N ASP A 181 -24.49 11.49 -4.12
CA ASP A 181 -25.81 10.88 -4.01
C ASP A 181 -25.71 9.35 -3.95
N TRP A 182 -24.81 8.76 -4.75
CA TRP A 182 -24.51 7.33 -4.69
C TRP A 182 -23.86 6.92 -3.37
N ALA A 183 -22.89 7.70 -2.87
CA ALA A 183 -22.25 7.44 -1.59
C ALA A 183 -23.25 7.48 -0.42
N ILE A 184 -24.14 8.48 -0.38
CA ILE A 184 -25.19 8.59 0.63
C ILE A 184 -26.14 7.39 0.54
N LYS A 185 -26.54 7.01 -0.68
CA LYS A 185 -27.43 5.87 -0.91
C LYS A 185 -26.81 4.54 -0.51
N GLU A 186 -25.53 4.33 -0.84
CA GLU A 186 -24.75 3.16 -0.44
C GLU A 186 -24.62 3.10 1.08
N TRP A 187 -24.16 4.19 1.71
CA TRP A 187 -23.99 4.23 3.16
C TRP A 187 -25.29 3.94 3.92
N ASN A 188 -26.39 4.60 3.53
CA ASN A 188 -27.69 4.35 4.14
C ASN A 188 -28.11 2.88 4.04
N TRP A 189 -27.81 2.20 2.93
CA TRP A 189 -28.07 0.77 2.82
C TRP A 189 -27.12 -0.05 3.69
N PHE A 190 -25.81 0.23 3.63
CA PHE A 190 -24.78 -0.53 4.33
C PHE A 190 -24.98 -0.48 5.85
N GLU A 191 -25.26 0.70 6.40
CA GLU A 191 -25.55 0.90 7.83
C GLU A 191 -26.76 0.08 8.29
N ASN A 192 -27.81 -0.01 7.45
CA ASN A 192 -29.04 -0.76 7.74
C ASN A 192 -28.97 -2.25 7.37
N SER A 193 -27.90 -2.70 6.71
CA SER A 193 -27.75 -4.10 6.27
C SER A 193 -27.59 -5.09 7.44
N GLY A 194 -27.18 -4.59 8.61
CA GLY A 194 -26.85 -5.39 9.78
C GLY A 194 -25.44 -6.00 9.75
N MET A 195 -24.61 -5.73 8.74
CA MET A 195 -23.22 -6.24 8.66
C MET A 195 -22.31 -5.65 9.75
N ILE A 196 -22.58 -4.42 10.21
CA ILE A 196 -21.92 -3.82 11.37
C ILE A 196 -22.59 -4.34 12.64
N LYS A 197 -21.86 -5.14 13.45
CA LYS A 197 -22.41 -5.75 14.67
C LYS A 197 -22.09 -4.92 15.92
N ASN A 198 -22.56 -5.43 17.08
CA ASN A 198 -22.05 -5.09 18.40
C ASN A 198 -20.52 -5.13 18.39
N TYR A 199 -19.90 -4.12 19.01
CA TYR A 199 -18.45 -3.88 18.98
C TYR A 199 -17.88 -3.40 17.63
N TYR A 200 -18.70 -2.90 16.70
CA TYR A 200 -18.27 -2.20 15.48
C TYR A 200 -17.37 -2.98 14.52
N LEU A 201 -17.34 -4.31 14.59
CA LEU A 201 -16.73 -5.14 13.55
C LEU A 201 -17.75 -5.49 12.46
N ILE A 202 -17.26 -5.57 11.23
CA ILE A 202 -18.02 -5.82 10.00
C ILE A 202 -17.84 -7.27 9.57
N ASN A 203 -18.95 -8.01 9.51
CA ASN A 203 -18.98 -9.37 8.99
C ASN A 203 -18.92 -9.40 7.46
N ASP A 204 -18.48 -10.53 6.91
CA ASP A 204 -18.21 -10.72 5.48
C ASP A 204 -19.37 -10.38 4.53
N GLY A 205 -20.63 -10.60 4.94
CA GLY A 205 -21.75 -10.32 4.04
C GLY A 205 -23.12 -10.71 4.56
N LEU A 206 -24.02 -10.91 3.61
CA LEU A 206 -25.43 -11.21 3.87
C LEU A 206 -25.83 -12.61 3.41
N THR A 207 -26.84 -13.16 4.04
CA THR A 207 -27.48 -14.42 3.66
C THR A 207 -28.99 -14.27 3.69
N SER A 208 -29.70 -15.20 3.04
CA SER A 208 -31.16 -15.23 3.11
C SER A 208 -31.62 -15.50 4.54
N GLN A 209 -32.74 -14.91 4.94
CA GLN A 209 -33.42 -15.28 6.18
C GLN A 209 -33.99 -16.70 6.12
N ASP A 210 -34.26 -17.22 4.93
CA ASP A 210 -34.69 -18.59 4.73
C ASP A 210 -33.51 -19.55 4.97
N LYS A 211 -33.56 -20.24 6.12
CA LYS A 211 -32.53 -21.20 6.54
C LYS A 211 -32.41 -22.42 5.63
N SER A 212 -33.38 -22.66 4.74
CA SER A 212 -33.29 -23.71 3.73
C SER A 212 -32.46 -23.29 2.51
N SER A 213 -32.20 -21.99 2.34
CA SER A 213 -31.32 -21.49 1.28
C SER A 213 -29.86 -21.88 1.53
N LEU A 214 -29.15 -22.20 0.45
CA LEU A 214 -27.71 -22.43 0.50
C LEU A 214 -27.01 -21.18 1.07
N LYS A 215 -26.00 -21.37 1.92
CA LYS A 215 -25.19 -20.27 2.45
C LYS A 215 -24.63 -19.41 1.31
N ASN A 216 -24.70 -18.09 1.47
CA ASN A 216 -24.29 -17.09 0.46
C ASN A 216 -25.10 -17.12 -0.85
N PHE A 217 -26.20 -17.88 -0.92
CA PHE A 217 -27.22 -17.74 -1.95
C PHE A 217 -28.36 -16.87 -1.40
N ILE A 218 -28.88 -15.98 -2.24
CA ILE A 218 -29.96 -15.05 -1.89
C ILE A 218 -30.87 -14.99 -3.11
N SER A 219 -32.15 -15.33 -2.98
CA SER A 219 -33.07 -15.20 -4.11
C SER A 219 -33.10 -13.75 -4.63
N SER A 220 -33.27 -13.57 -5.94
CA SER A 220 -33.32 -12.24 -6.55
C SER A 220 -34.49 -11.37 -6.08
N ASN A 221 -35.49 -11.98 -5.44
CA ASN A 221 -36.69 -11.33 -4.90
C ASN A 221 -36.72 -11.34 -3.36
N ASP A 222 -35.66 -11.82 -2.71
CA ASP A 222 -35.57 -11.78 -1.24
C ASP A 222 -35.13 -10.40 -0.78
N ASN A 223 -36.04 -9.66 -0.16
CA ASN A 223 -35.77 -8.33 0.39
C ASN A 223 -35.38 -8.35 1.88
N LYS A 224 -35.43 -9.51 2.54
CA LYS A 224 -35.19 -9.68 3.98
C LYS A 224 -33.89 -10.43 4.24
N CYS A 225 -32.79 -9.86 3.76
CA CYS A 225 -31.47 -10.43 4.04
C CYS A 225 -31.04 -10.15 5.48
N ILE A 226 -30.23 -11.05 6.02
CA ILE A 226 -29.65 -10.93 7.35
C ILE A 226 -28.13 -11.09 7.28
N ASN A 227 -27.43 -10.56 8.28
CA ASN A 227 -26.00 -10.75 8.42
C ASN A 227 -25.65 -12.25 8.47
N ASN A 228 -24.65 -12.67 7.70
CA ASN A 228 -24.20 -14.06 7.63
C ASN A 228 -23.35 -14.50 8.83
N ASN A 229 -23.01 -13.59 9.74
CA ASN A 229 -22.07 -13.74 10.86
C ASN A 229 -20.71 -14.33 10.40
N GLY A 230 -20.29 -13.99 9.19
CA GLY A 230 -19.04 -14.44 8.58
C GLY A 230 -17.82 -13.78 9.23
N THR A 231 -16.64 -14.20 8.81
CA THR A 231 -15.37 -13.69 9.34
C THR A 231 -15.29 -12.16 9.24
N THR A 232 -14.75 -11.52 10.27
CA THR A 232 -14.48 -10.08 10.29
C THR A 232 -13.06 -9.83 9.77
N TRP A 233 -12.89 -9.95 8.45
CA TRP A 233 -11.60 -9.74 7.77
C TRP A 233 -11.11 -8.30 7.92
N THR A 234 -9.80 -8.08 8.09
CA THR A 234 -9.29 -6.71 8.39
C THR A 234 -9.57 -5.71 7.26
N TYR A 235 -9.53 -6.15 5.99
CA TYR A 235 -9.80 -5.28 4.84
C TYR A 235 -11.22 -4.69 4.85
N ASN A 236 -12.23 -5.44 5.31
CA ASN A 236 -13.60 -4.95 5.44
C ASN A 236 -13.67 -3.83 6.50
N GLN A 237 -12.86 -3.96 7.55
CA GLN A 237 -12.77 -2.93 8.58
C GLN A 237 -12.01 -1.69 8.10
N GLY A 238 -11.21 -1.83 7.04
CA GLY A 238 -10.36 -0.79 6.49
C GLY A 238 -11.05 0.03 5.42
N VAL A 239 -11.51 -0.59 4.34
CA VAL A 239 -12.00 0.10 3.14
C VAL A 239 -13.13 1.07 3.47
N ILE A 240 -14.04 0.67 4.36
CA ILE A 240 -15.14 1.51 4.84
C ILE A 240 -14.65 2.83 5.48
N LEU A 241 -13.49 2.83 6.15
CA LEU A 241 -12.99 3.99 6.91
C LEU A 241 -12.75 5.19 5.99
N SER A 242 -12.14 4.96 4.83
CA SER A 242 -11.87 6.05 3.89
C SER A 242 -13.15 6.58 3.25
N GLY A 243 -14.11 5.71 2.94
CA GLY A 243 -15.41 6.11 2.40
C GLY A 243 -16.18 6.98 3.40
N LEU A 244 -16.26 6.54 4.65
CA LEU A 244 -16.89 7.29 5.74
C LEU A 244 -16.21 8.62 6.04
N ALA A 245 -14.88 8.66 6.07
CA ALA A 245 -14.13 9.88 6.34
C ALA A 245 -14.35 10.94 5.26
N LEU A 246 -14.33 10.54 3.98
CA LEU A 246 -14.60 11.44 2.87
C LEU A 246 -16.06 11.88 2.84
N LEU A 247 -17.01 10.97 3.12
CA LEU A 247 -18.44 11.30 3.18
C LEU A 247 -18.73 12.25 4.35
N TYR A 248 -18.10 12.05 5.51
CA TYR A 248 -18.11 13.01 6.63
C TYR A 248 -17.67 14.39 6.16
N ASN A 249 -16.54 14.48 5.48
CA ASN A 249 -16.01 15.76 5.01
C ASN A 249 -16.94 16.46 4.01
N ALA A 250 -17.63 15.70 3.15
CA ALA A 250 -18.57 16.25 2.17
C ALA A 250 -19.92 16.68 2.79
N THR A 251 -20.36 16.02 3.87
CA THR A 251 -21.71 16.23 4.44
C THR A 251 -21.72 16.95 5.79
N ASN A 252 -20.55 17.07 6.44
CA ASN A 252 -20.39 17.49 7.83
C ASN A 252 -21.15 16.63 8.86
N ASN A 253 -21.61 15.43 8.49
CA ASN A 253 -22.31 14.54 9.42
C ASN A 253 -21.30 13.80 10.32
N ILE A 254 -21.13 14.30 11.56
CA ILE A 254 -20.15 13.77 12.52
C ILE A 254 -20.37 12.29 12.88
N THR A 255 -21.60 11.77 12.76
CA THR A 255 -21.89 10.36 13.04
C THR A 255 -21.07 9.43 12.14
N LEU A 256 -20.83 9.80 10.88
CA LEU A 256 -19.99 9.04 9.95
C LEU A 256 -18.55 8.90 10.45
N LEU A 257 -17.97 9.99 10.96
CA LEU A 257 -16.63 9.97 11.53
C LEU A 257 -16.59 9.14 12.81
N ASN A 258 -17.58 9.27 13.69
CA ASN A 258 -17.66 8.49 14.92
C ASN A 258 -17.74 6.98 14.63
N ILE A 259 -18.53 6.58 13.62
CA ILE A 259 -18.63 5.16 13.22
C ILE A 259 -17.29 4.67 12.67
N ALA A 260 -16.63 5.43 11.79
CA ALA A 260 -15.30 5.06 11.29
C ALA A 260 -14.27 4.91 12.43
N GLN A 261 -14.28 5.84 13.39
CA GLN A 261 -13.42 5.79 14.56
C GLN A 261 -13.69 4.56 15.44
N ASN A 262 -14.96 4.19 15.63
CA ASN A 262 -15.33 3.01 16.41
C ASN A 262 -14.95 1.69 15.71
N ILE A 263 -15.07 1.61 14.38
CA ILE A 263 -14.61 0.45 13.59
C ILE A 263 -13.08 0.32 13.69
N ALA A 264 -12.36 1.44 13.54
CA ALA A 264 -10.90 1.46 13.66
C ALA A 264 -10.45 1.01 15.07
N ASP A 265 -11.10 1.51 16.12
CA ASP A 265 -10.85 1.11 17.51
C ASP A 265 -11.10 -0.39 17.72
N ALA A 266 -12.27 -0.87 17.30
CA ALA A 266 -12.61 -2.28 17.40
C ALA A 266 -11.56 -3.18 16.73
N THR A 267 -11.06 -2.76 15.56
CA THR A 267 -10.07 -3.50 14.80
C THR A 267 -8.72 -3.58 15.53
N ILE A 268 -8.19 -2.44 15.98
CA ILE A 268 -6.88 -2.41 16.66
C ILE A 268 -6.90 -3.01 18.07
N GLU A 269 -8.09 -3.22 18.64
CA GLU A 269 -8.28 -3.87 19.94
C GLU A 269 -8.55 -5.38 19.85
N ARG A 270 -9.19 -5.83 18.76
CA ARG A 270 -9.73 -7.20 18.67
C ARG A 270 -9.07 -8.06 17.60
N LEU A 271 -8.62 -7.47 16.49
CA LEU A 271 -7.97 -8.19 15.39
C LEU A 271 -6.45 -8.12 15.52
N ILE A 272 -5.97 -8.37 16.73
CA ILE A 272 -4.55 -8.31 17.09
C ILE A 272 -4.12 -9.59 17.81
N TYR A 273 -2.83 -9.89 17.73
CA TYR A 273 -2.19 -10.80 18.65
C TYR A 273 -2.10 -10.19 20.05
N SER A 274 -1.79 -11.02 21.06
CA SER A 274 -1.58 -10.57 22.45
C SER A 274 -0.47 -9.52 22.60
N ASN A 275 0.45 -9.42 21.63
CA ASN A 275 1.50 -8.41 21.59
C ASN A 275 1.11 -7.12 20.83
N GLY A 276 -0.16 -6.95 20.46
CA GLY A 276 -0.66 -5.73 19.82
C GLY A 276 -0.43 -5.62 18.31
N ILE A 277 0.04 -6.69 17.66
CA ILE A 277 0.30 -6.72 16.21
C ILE A 277 -0.94 -7.19 15.45
N LEU A 278 -1.25 -6.52 14.34
CA LEU A 278 -2.42 -6.80 13.51
C LEU A 278 -2.37 -8.24 12.98
N LYS A 279 -3.53 -8.90 13.02
CA LYS A 279 -3.70 -10.31 12.72
C LYS A 279 -4.91 -10.54 11.79
N GLU A 280 -4.76 -11.47 10.83
CA GLU A 280 -5.93 -12.09 10.18
C GLU A 280 -6.42 -13.32 10.94
N GLU A 281 -7.73 -13.58 10.89
CA GLU A 281 -8.35 -14.76 11.51
C GLU A 281 -7.69 -16.09 11.08
N CYS A 282 -7.26 -16.17 9.82
CA CYS A 282 -6.62 -17.34 9.24
C CYS A 282 -5.17 -17.58 9.71
N GLU A 283 -4.54 -16.60 10.37
CA GLU A 283 -3.16 -16.75 10.84
C GLU A 283 -3.07 -17.65 12.10
N PRO A 284 -2.03 -18.51 12.20
CA PRO A 284 -0.78 -18.45 11.42
C PRO A 284 -0.70 -19.30 10.14
N ASN A 285 -1.59 -20.27 9.92
CA ASN A 285 -1.33 -21.36 8.95
C ASN A 285 -2.33 -21.48 7.79
N ASN A 286 -3.49 -20.83 7.85
CA ASN A 286 -4.62 -21.14 6.98
C ASN A 286 -4.98 -20.01 6.01
N CYS A 287 -4.08 -19.04 5.81
CA CYS A 287 -4.38 -17.92 4.92
C CYS A 287 -4.13 -18.29 3.46
N ASP A 288 -5.14 -18.08 2.62
CA ASP A 288 -5.03 -18.19 1.18
C ASP A 288 -4.28 -16.99 0.56
N ASN A 289 -4.27 -16.90 -0.77
CA ASN A 289 -3.57 -15.82 -1.46
C ASN A 289 -4.22 -14.45 -1.28
N ASP A 290 -5.54 -14.38 -1.10
CA ASP A 290 -6.26 -13.10 -0.95
C ASP A 290 -5.96 -12.49 0.42
N GLN A 291 -6.10 -13.30 1.45
CA GLN A 291 -5.99 -12.88 2.86
C GLN A 291 -4.61 -12.30 3.20
N LYS A 292 -3.58 -12.61 2.41
CA LYS A 292 -2.21 -12.09 2.60
C LYS A 292 -2.09 -10.57 2.41
N LEU A 293 -3.02 -9.94 1.69
CA LEU A 293 -3.04 -8.47 1.47
C LEU A 293 -3.86 -7.70 2.50
N PHE A 294 -4.81 -8.35 3.17
CA PHE A 294 -5.90 -7.68 3.88
C PHE A 294 -5.40 -6.70 4.96
N LYS A 295 -4.41 -7.12 5.76
CA LYS A 295 -3.77 -6.24 6.76
C LYS A 295 -3.18 -4.96 6.17
N GLY A 296 -2.55 -5.06 5.00
CA GLY A 296 -1.98 -3.89 4.31
C GLY A 296 -3.07 -2.91 3.87
N ILE A 297 -4.15 -3.44 3.28
CA ILE A 297 -5.34 -2.67 2.89
C ILE A 297 -5.92 -1.96 4.12
N PHE A 298 -6.10 -2.65 5.24
CA PHE A 298 -6.56 -2.03 6.48
C PHE A 298 -5.69 -0.84 6.87
N ILE A 299 -4.37 -1.04 6.93
CA ILE A 299 -3.44 0.03 7.31
C ILE A 299 -3.53 1.23 6.35
N ARG A 300 -3.57 0.98 5.03
CA ARG A 300 -3.71 2.06 4.04
C ARG A 300 -4.94 2.92 4.28
N HIS A 301 -6.10 2.28 4.49
CA HIS A 301 -7.34 3.01 4.68
C HIS A 301 -7.48 3.64 6.07
N LEU A 302 -6.87 3.05 7.11
CA LEU A 302 -6.67 3.74 8.40
C LEU A 302 -5.85 5.02 8.23
N GLY A 303 -4.83 4.97 7.37
CA GLY A 303 -4.05 6.13 6.94
C GLY A 303 -4.90 7.25 6.31
N TYR A 304 -5.94 6.89 5.55
CA TYR A 304 -6.85 7.85 4.96
C TYR A 304 -7.87 8.44 5.95
N LEU A 305 -8.20 7.73 7.02
CA LEU A 305 -9.05 8.24 8.10
C LEU A 305 -8.33 9.27 8.98
N ILE A 306 -7.06 9.01 9.30
CA ILE A 306 -6.27 9.80 10.26
C ILE A 306 -6.31 11.32 10.04
N PRO A 307 -6.21 11.87 8.81
CA PRO A 307 -6.27 13.32 8.57
C PRO A 307 -7.58 13.99 9.01
N PHE A 308 -8.68 13.26 9.15
CA PHE A 308 -9.99 13.79 9.55
C PHE A 308 -10.17 13.81 11.08
N ILE A 309 -9.25 13.21 11.84
CA ILE A 309 -9.30 13.15 13.30
C ILE A 309 -8.68 14.42 13.88
N LYS A 310 -9.51 15.23 14.55
CA LYS A 310 -9.09 16.49 15.17
C LYS A 310 -8.38 16.30 16.51
N ASP A 311 -8.82 15.34 17.32
CA ASP A 311 -8.20 15.07 18.61
C ASP A 311 -6.81 14.46 18.42
N SER A 312 -5.79 15.15 18.92
CA SER A 312 -4.38 14.76 18.71
C SER A 312 -4.00 13.50 19.49
N SER A 313 -4.57 13.28 20.67
CA SER A 313 -4.31 12.06 21.46
C SER A 313 -4.89 10.84 20.75
N TYR A 314 -6.12 10.97 20.27
CA TYR A 314 -6.84 9.95 19.53
C TYR A 314 -6.16 9.64 18.19
N LYS A 315 -5.70 10.68 17.48
CA LYS A 315 -4.87 10.52 16.28
C LYS A 315 -3.57 9.74 16.58
N ASN A 316 -2.88 10.09 17.65
CA ASN A 316 -1.62 9.45 18.03
C ASN A 316 -1.80 7.97 18.37
N LYS A 317 -2.95 7.56 18.92
CA LYS A 317 -3.27 6.14 19.15
C LYS A 317 -3.10 5.30 17.88
N PHE A 318 -3.69 5.73 16.77
CA PHE A 318 -3.58 5.02 15.49
C PHE A 318 -2.18 5.10 14.88
N ILE A 319 -1.51 6.26 14.98
CA ILE A 319 -0.13 6.41 14.50
C ILE A 319 0.81 5.47 15.27
N SER A 320 0.65 5.36 16.60
CA SER A 320 1.41 4.43 17.43
C SER A 320 1.12 2.98 17.07
N PHE A 321 -0.14 2.63 16.77
CA PHE A 321 -0.48 1.29 16.29
C PHE A 321 0.24 0.94 14.98
N ILE A 322 0.19 1.84 14.00
CA ILE A 322 0.90 1.69 12.71
C ILE A 322 2.42 1.56 12.96
N GLN A 323 2.98 2.43 13.81
CA GLN A 323 4.41 2.39 14.15
C GLN A 323 4.83 1.07 14.80
N ASN A 324 4.04 0.53 15.73
CA ASN A 324 4.34 -0.74 16.39
C ASN A 324 4.33 -1.91 15.40
N ASN A 325 3.37 -1.93 14.48
CA ASN A 325 3.32 -2.92 13.40
C ASN A 325 4.54 -2.79 12.47
N THR A 326 4.94 -1.56 12.11
CA THR A 326 6.15 -1.30 11.31
C THR A 326 7.41 -1.81 12.00
N ILE A 327 7.59 -1.52 13.29
CA ILE A 327 8.76 -2.00 14.04
C ILE A 327 8.76 -3.53 14.08
N SER A 328 7.61 -4.15 14.32
CA SER A 328 7.49 -5.60 14.38
C SER A 328 7.82 -6.27 13.04
N ILE A 329 7.26 -5.78 11.93
CA ILE A 329 7.51 -6.41 10.62
C ILE A 329 8.99 -6.31 10.21
N LEU A 330 9.63 -5.16 10.49
CA LEU A 330 11.05 -4.94 10.18
C LEU A 330 11.98 -5.82 11.01
N THR A 331 11.65 -6.02 12.29
CA THR A 331 12.50 -6.76 13.23
C THR A 331 12.23 -8.26 13.27
N LYS A 332 11.03 -8.70 12.87
CA LYS A 332 10.60 -10.11 12.98
C LYS A 332 10.32 -10.80 11.65
N SER A 333 9.73 -10.11 10.67
CA SER A 333 9.18 -10.72 9.44
C SER A 333 10.00 -10.45 8.16
N ARG A 334 11.05 -9.63 8.27
CA ARG A 334 11.94 -9.30 7.16
C ARG A 334 12.80 -10.50 6.74
N CYS A 335 12.89 -10.76 5.44
CA CYS A 335 13.96 -11.59 4.89
C CYS A 335 15.24 -10.79 4.85
N GLU A 336 16.29 -11.30 5.48
CA GLU A 336 17.59 -10.68 5.31
C GLU A 336 18.06 -10.84 3.86
N ILE A 337 17.80 -11.99 3.21
CA ILE A 337 18.32 -12.32 1.87
C ILE A 337 17.77 -11.43 0.75
N ASP A 338 16.47 -11.14 0.67
CA ASP A 338 15.88 -10.43 -0.49
C ASP A 338 15.15 -9.13 -0.13
N GLY A 339 15.01 -8.82 1.17
CA GLY A 339 14.26 -7.67 1.66
C GLY A 339 12.74 -7.75 1.47
N LEU A 340 12.19 -8.95 1.20
CA LEU A 340 10.75 -9.19 1.15
C LEU A 340 10.18 -9.47 2.55
N PHE A 341 8.87 -9.33 2.66
CA PHE A 341 8.14 -9.43 3.92
C PHE A 341 7.15 -10.59 3.92
N GLY A 342 7.06 -11.29 5.05
CA GLY A 342 6.13 -12.40 5.25
C GLY A 342 4.79 -11.96 5.82
N LEU A 343 3.83 -12.90 5.79
CA LEU A 343 2.47 -12.72 6.34
C LEU A 343 2.48 -12.42 7.85
N LEU A 344 3.27 -13.16 8.63
CA LEU A 344 3.27 -13.07 10.09
C LEU A 344 4.14 -11.90 10.57
N TRP A 345 3.52 -10.75 10.83
CA TRP A 345 4.22 -9.51 11.19
C TRP A 345 4.91 -9.54 12.56
N ASN A 346 4.63 -10.55 13.40
CA ASN A 346 5.19 -10.69 14.75
C ASN A 346 6.07 -11.92 14.97
N ASN A 347 6.30 -12.76 13.96
CA ASN A 347 6.98 -14.04 14.15
C ASN A 347 8.46 -13.96 13.74
N ASN A 348 9.39 -14.38 14.60
CA ASN A 348 10.81 -14.47 14.25
C ASN A 348 11.10 -15.60 13.25
N SER A 349 10.27 -16.65 13.17
CA SER A 349 10.53 -17.80 12.29
C SER A 349 10.50 -17.44 10.81
N SER A 350 9.86 -16.32 10.45
CA SER A 350 9.94 -15.74 9.11
C SER A 350 11.31 -15.17 8.74
N SER A 351 12.27 -15.05 9.67
CA SER A 351 13.65 -14.68 9.32
C SER A 351 14.36 -15.72 8.44
N SER A 352 13.90 -16.98 8.46
CA SER A 352 14.45 -18.09 7.65
C SER A 352 14.09 -18.06 6.16
N CYS A 353 13.50 -16.97 5.67
CA CYS A 353 13.04 -16.84 4.29
C CYS A 353 12.08 -17.94 3.83
N GLN A 354 11.03 -18.14 4.64
CA GLN A 354 9.97 -19.14 4.44
C GLN A 354 9.26 -19.00 3.08
N SER A 355 8.75 -20.14 2.59
CA SER A 355 8.04 -20.35 1.32
C SER A 355 6.68 -19.63 1.16
N VAL A 356 6.30 -18.75 2.09
CA VAL A 356 4.98 -18.09 2.15
C VAL A 356 5.04 -16.64 1.65
N ARG A 357 6.18 -16.18 1.14
CA ARG A 357 6.34 -14.80 0.63
C ARG A 357 5.99 -14.71 -0.85
N ASN A 358 5.17 -13.73 -1.17
CA ASN A 358 4.77 -13.42 -2.52
C ASN A 358 4.57 -11.91 -2.68
N THR A 359 4.11 -11.51 -3.85
CA THR A 359 3.77 -10.12 -4.14
C THR A 359 2.76 -9.58 -3.12
N ALA A 360 1.77 -10.39 -2.72
CA ALA A 360 0.70 -9.99 -1.80
C ALA A 360 1.24 -9.60 -0.42
N THR A 361 2.06 -10.44 0.22
CA THR A 361 2.63 -10.11 1.54
C THR A 361 3.55 -8.89 1.47
N THR A 362 4.27 -8.72 0.36
CA THR A 362 5.20 -7.62 0.13
C THR A 362 4.47 -6.30 -0.13
N SER A 363 3.39 -6.32 -0.91
CA SER A 363 2.52 -5.16 -1.11
C SER A 363 1.84 -4.74 0.19
N GLY A 364 1.42 -5.69 1.03
CA GLY A 364 0.88 -5.38 2.35
C GLY A 364 1.87 -4.66 3.26
N ALA A 365 3.15 -5.02 3.20
CA ALA A 365 4.21 -4.30 3.90
C ALA A 365 4.46 -2.90 3.32
N LEU A 366 4.38 -2.74 1.99
CA LEU A 366 4.50 -1.44 1.35
C LEU A 366 3.41 -0.46 1.84
N ASP A 367 2.16 -0.91 1.93
CA ASP A 367 1.06 -0.11 2.47
C ASP A 367 1.36 0.37 3.90
N LEU A 368 1.92 -0.51 4.75
CA LEU A 368 2.29 -0.20 6.12
C LEU A 368 3.38 0.89 6.20
N PHE A 369 4.49 0.73 5.47
CA PHE A 369 5.57 1.72 5.48
C PHE A 369 5.14 3.07 4.91
N THR A 370 4.45 3.04 3.76
CA THR A 370 3.97 4.23 3.07
C THR A 370 2.99 5.01 3.95
N THR A 371 2.11 4.30 4.67
CA THR A 371 1.15 4.93 5.59
C THR A 371 1.84 5.55 6.79
N LEU A 372 2.83 4.89 7.40
CA LEU A 372 3.56 5.49 8.52
C LEU A 372 4.27 6.78 8.12
N VAL A 373 4.88 6.81 6.93
CA VAL A 373 5.54 8.01 6.41
C VAL A 373 4.52 9.14 6.20
N LYS A 374 3.39 8.86 5.53
CA LYS A 374 2.33 9.86 5.30
C LYS A 374 1.75 10.43 6.59
N THR A 375 1.52 9.58 7.59
CA THR A 375 0.89 9.99 8.85
C THR A 375 1.82 10.81 9.76
N LYS A 376 3.14 10.59 9.65
CA LYS A 376 4.15 11.33 10.42
C LYS A 376 4.77 12.53 9.67
N GLN A 377 4.63 12.65 8.35
CA GLN A 377 5.08 13.83 7.62
C GLN A 377 4.28 15.07 8.00
N SER A 378 4.87 15.91 8.86
CA SER A 378 4.41 17.28 9.13
C SER A 378 5.15 18.25 8.22
N THR A 379 4.61 18.60 7.05
CA THR A 379 5.01 19.75 6.18
C THR A 379 6.51 20.02 5.91
N THR A 380 7.42 19.14 6.34
CA THR A 380 8.85 19.28 6.16
C THR A 380 9.25 18.34 5.04
N ILE A 381 9.58 18.94 3.89
CA ILE A 381 10.26 18.27 2.80
C ILE A 381 11.58 17.75 3.38
N ILE A 382 11.64 16.45 3.65
CA ILE A 382 12.87 15.80 4.10
C ILE A 382 13.82 15.78 2.89
N THR A 383 14.71 16.76 2.85
CA THR A 383 15.85 16.78 1.93
C THR A 383 16.91 15.82 2.45
N SER A 384 16.76 14.53 2.17
CA SER A 384 17.90 13.61 2.23
C SER A 384 18.55 13.54 0.84
N SER A 385 19.88 13.64 0.83
CA SER A 385 20.70 13.38 -0.35
C SER A 385 20.55 11.90 -0.71
N LYS A 386 19.69 11.59 -1.68
CA LYS A 386 19.37 10.21 -2.07
C LYS A 386 20.28 9.74 -3.21
N PHE A 387 21.00 8.64 -2.98
CA PHE A 387 21.63 7.85 -4.04
C PHE A 387 20.91 6.50 -4.11
N ILE A 388 20.28 6.23 -5.25
CA ILE A 388 19.60 4.95 -5.52
C ILE A 388 20.60 4.04 -6.23
N LEU A 389 20.91 2.89 -5.64
CA LEU A 389 21.73 1.85 -6.25
C LEU A 389 20.84 0.69 -6.69
N PHE A 390 20.57 0.62 -7.99
CA PHE A 390 19.97 -0.54 -8.62
C PHE A 390 21.04 -1.59 -8.89
N GLY A 391 20.98 -2.70 -8.15
CA GLY A 391 21.59 -3.98 -8.48
C GLY A 391 20.58 -5.07 -8.19
N LEU A 392 20.51 -6.10 -9.01
CA LEU A 392 19.73 -7.31 -8.74
C LEU A 392 20.38 -8.17 -7.64
N GLY A 393 21.54 -7.75 -7.14
CA GLY A 393 22.31 -8.46 -6.13
C GLY A 393 21.96 -8.10 -4.70
N ASN A 394 22.09 -9.10 -3.84
CA ASN A 394 21.91 -9.01 -2.41
C ASN A 394 23.21 -8.48 -1.79
N CYS A 395 23.28 -7.23 -1.33
CA CYS A 395 24.45 -6.83 -0.52
C CYS A 395 24.42 -7.56 0.83
N ILE A 396 25.52 -7.70 1.57
CA ILE A 396 25.55 -8.17 2.98
C ILE A 396 26.37 -7.22 3.84
N ASP A 397 26.00 -7.04 5.12
CA ASP A 397 26.76 -6.23 6.08
C ASP A 397 27.88 -7.03 6.80
N GLU A 398 28.63 -6.36 7.67
CA GLU A 398 29.73 -6.95 8.49
C GLU A 398 29.29 -8.10 9.41
N LYS A 399 27.98 -8.36 9.51
CA LYS A 399 27.37 -9.46 10.27
C LYS A 399 26.77 -10.54 9.36
N ASN A 400 27.07 -10.54 8.05
CA ASN A 400 26.48 -11.42 7.03
C ASN A 400 24.97 -11.21 6.76
N SER A 401 24.39 -10.08 7.18
CA SER A 401 22.96 -9.79 6.97
C SER A 401 22.75 -9.18 5.60
N SER A 402 21.84 -9.70 4.78
CA SER A 402 21.64 -9.16 3.43
C SER A 402 20.85 -7.83 3.38
N MET A 403 21.23 -6.98 2.42
CA MET A 403 20.85 -5.58 2.24
C MET A 403 20.60 -5.33 0.74
N PRO A 404 19.34 -5.16 0.30
CA PRO A 404 19.04 -4.85 -1.10
C PRO A 404 19.44 -3.43 -1.53
N ASN A 405 19.69 -2.52 -0.59
CA ASN A 405 20.05 -1.14 -0.87
C ASN A 405 21.04 -0.66 0.20
N PHE A 406 22.13 -0.04 -0.25
CA PHE A 406 23.24 0.36 0.59
C PHE A 406 22.90 1.60 1.42
N TYR A 407 22.92 1.46 2.76
CA TYR A 407 23.10 2.59 3.69
C TYR A 407 23.94 2.12 4.87
N SER A 408 25.20 2.56 4.92
CA SER A 408 25.99 2.47 6.15
C SER A 408 27.05 3.57 6.15
N ASN A 409 27.24 4.20 7.30
CA ASN A 409 28.33 5.16 7.58
C ASN A 409 29.67 4.42 7.80
N ARG A 410 29.67 3.09 7.63
CA ARG A 410 30.73 2.13 8.01
C ARG A 410 30.83 1.05 6.94
N VAL A 411 31.13 1.43 5.72
CA VAL A 411 31.47 0.45 4.68
C VAL A 411 32.86 0.74 4.20
N ASN A 412 33.71 -0.29 4.21
CA ASN A 412 35.00 -0.27 3.56
C ASN A 412 34.99 -1.13 2.28
N GLU A 413 36.00 -0.88 1.45
CA GLU A 413 36.20 -1.49 0.14
C GLU A 413 36.20 -3.03 0.16
N THR A 414 36.69 -3.62 1.26
CA THR A 414 36.80 -5.06 1.44
C THR A 414 35.44 -5.77 1.53
N ILE A 415 34.47 -5.18 2.25
CA ILE A 415 33.13 -5.79 2.44
C ILE A 415 32.33 -5.78 1.14
N CYS A 416 32.41 -4.67 0.38
CA CYS A 416 31.82 -4.55 -0.95
C CYS A 416 32.34 -5.65 -1.90
N TYR A 417 33.66 -5.81 -1.96
CA TYR A 417 34.31 -6.78 -2.83
C TYR A 417 33.89 -8.23 -2.54
N LEU A 418 33.94 -8.65 -1.27
CA LEU A 418 33.58 -10.02 -0.85
C LEU A 418 32.10 -10.35 -1.12
N THR A 419 31.23 -9.36 -0.96
CA THR A 419 29.79 -9.47 -1.24
C THR A 419 29.51 -9.70 -2.72
N ALA A 420 30.18 -8.94 -3.60
CA ALA A 420 30.06 -9.10 -5.05
C ALA A 420 30.57 -10.46 -5.55
N MET A 421 31.64 -10.99 -4.96
CA MET A 421 32.21 -12.29 -5.38
C MET A 421 31.33 -13.50 -5.02
N ASN A 422 30.48 -13.38 -4.00
CA ASN A 422 29.63 -14.49 -3.51
C ASN A 422 28.24 -14.56 -4.18
N ASP A 423 27.87 -13.54 -4.98
CA ASP A 423 26.60 -13.51 -5.70
C ASP A 423 26.76 -14.07 -7.12
N LYS A 424 26.21 -15.27 -7.35
CA LYS A 424 26.28 -15.96 -8.65
C LYS A 424 25.53 -15.25 -9.80
N SER A 425 24.73 -14.23 -9.49
CA SER A 425 24.05 -13.36 -10.45
C SER A 425 24.76 -12.02 -10.68
N ALA A 426 25.78 -11.71 -9.87
CA ALA A 426 26.59 -10.52 -9.99
C ALA A 426 27.73 -10.76 -11.00
N ILE A 427 27.72 -9.99 -12.09
CA ILE A 427 28.89 -9.81 -12.94
C ILE A 427 29.22 -8.32 -12.83
N ALA A 428 30.33 -7.99 -12.16
CA ALA A 428 30.59 -6.69 -11.56
C ALA A 428 31.31 -5.70 -12.49
N PHE A 429 30.98 -4.40 -12.35
CA PHE A 429 31.90 -3.29 -12.64
C PHE A 429 31.93 -2.33 -11.45
N ASP A 430 33.13 -1.86 -11.12
CA ASP A 430 33.41 -0.97 -10.00
C ASP A 430 33.30 0.49 -10.45
N TYR A 431 32.51 1.28 -9.73
CA TYR A 431 32.45 2.74 -9.94
C TYR A 431 32.70 3.46 -8.62
N GLN A 432 33.61 4.43 -8.68
CA GLN A 432 33.89 5.32 -7.57
C GLN A 432 33.13 6.64 -7.79
N LEU A 433 32.28 7.01 -6.82
CA LEU A 433 31.64 8.32 -6.79
C LEU A 433 32.33 9.20 -5.74
N ASN A 434 32.92 10.30 -6.19
CA ASN A 434 33.50 11.32 -5.32
C ASN A 434 32.64 12.59 -5.38
N CYS A 435 32.09 13.00 -4.23
CA CYS A 435 31.40 14.28 -4.08
C CYS A 435 31.90 14.97 -2.80
N ASN A 436 32.42 16.19 -2.94
CA ASN A 436 32.93 17.02 -1.83
C ASN A 436 33.96 16.33 -0.91
N GLY A 437 34.83 15.47 -1.46
CA GLY A 437 35.90 14.79 -0.72
C GLY A 437 35.50 13.49 -0.01
N ASN A 438 34.22 13.11 -0.04
CA ASN A 438 33.75 11.82 0.50
C ASN A 438 33.69 10.76 -0.61
N GLN A 439 34.24 9.58 -0.33
CA GLN A 439 34.26 8.42 -1.22
C GLN A 439 33.03 7.53 -0.97
N PHE A 440 32.34 7.16 -2.06
CA PHE A 440 31.24 6.20 -2.02
C PHE A 440 31.50 5.06 -3.04
N CYS A 441 31.44 3.81 -2.58
CA CYS A 441 31.54 2.62 -3.45
C CYS A 441 30.19 2.29 -4.10
N ARG A 442 30.24 1.89 -5.37
CA ARG A 442 29.10 1.40 -6.14
C ARG A 442 29.43 0.06 -6.78
N ILE A 443 28.59 -0.94 -6.50
CA ILE A 443 28.56 -2.20 -7.24
C ILE A 443 27.29 -2.18 -8.10
N ARG A 444 27.43 -2.45 -9.40
CA ARG A 444 26.31 -2.76 -10.29
C ARG A 444 26.46 -4.20 -10.79
N THR A 445 25.36 -4.96 -10.74
CA THR A 445 25.22 -6.22 -11.45
C THR A 445 24.77 -5.93 -12.88
N LEU A 446 25.23 -6.73 -13.85
CA LEU A 446 24.72 -6.69 -15.23
C LEU A 446 23.18 -6.76 -15.22
N SER A 447 22.51 -5.71 -15.69
CA SER A 447 21.29 -5.96 -16.47
C SER A 447 21.73 -5.99 -17.92
N ASP A 448 21.42 -7.07 -18.63
CA ASP A 448 21.51 -7.08 -20.08
C ASP A 448 20.81 -5.81 -20.63
N LYS A 449 21.44 -5.13 -21.60
CA LYS A 449 20.84 -4.04 -22.38
C LYS A 449 19.44 -4.39 -22.90
N HIS A 450 19.18 -5.66 -23.17
CA HIS A 450 17.89 -6.17 -23.62
C HIS A 450 16.87 -6.41 -22.48
N GLN A 451 17.29 -6.38 -21.22
CA GLN A 451 16.45 -6.53 -20.02
C GLN A 451 16.26 -5.22 -19.23
N THR A 452 16.84 -4.11 -19.69
CA THR A 452 16.64 -2.79 -19.06
C THR A 452 15.18 -2.32 -19.26
N PRO A 453 14.42 -2.04 -18.19
CA PRO A 453 13.03 -1.60 -18.32
C PRO A 453 12.91 -0.30 -19.13
N PRO A 454 11.89 -0.15 -20.00
CA PRO A 454 11.70 1.08 -20.76
C PRO A 454 11.42 2.29 -19.84
N GLY A 455 12.23 3.34 -19.98
CA GLY A 455 12.23 4.52 -19.08
C GLY A 455 13.59 4.75 -18.38
N PHE A 456 14.49 3.78 -18.45
CA PHE A 456 15.86 3.87 -17.94
C PHE A 456 16.85 3.89 -19.11
N ASN A 457 17.81 4.83 -19.10
CA ASN A 457 18.75 5.01 -20.21
C ASN A 457 20.16 4.52 -19.82
N TYR A 458 20.73 3.63 -20.63
CA TYR A 458 22.12 3.18 -20.53
C TYR A 458 23.01 4.18 -21.30
N GLN A 459 23.84 4.93 -20.59
CA GLN A 459 24.98 5.62 -21.21
C GLN A 459 26.20 5.50 -20.29
N ASP A 460 27.30 4.99 -20.83
CA ASP A 460 28.62 5.30 -20.29
C ASP A 460 28.82 6.81 -20.41
N GLY A 461 28.95 7.50 -19.28
CA GLY A 461 28.97 8.96 -19.30
C GLY A 461 29.50 9.57 -18.01
N ILE A 462 30.15 10.72 -18.16
CA ILE A 462 30.38 11.68 -17.07
C ILE A 462 28.99 12.08 -16.56
N ALA A 463 28.72 11.90 -15.27
CA ALA A 463 27.46 12.34 -14.65
C ALA A 463 27.40 13.88 -14.64
N ARG A 464 27.01 14.46 -15.77
CA ARG A 464 27.00 15.93 -15.94
C ARG A 464 25.87 16.62 -15.18
N ASN A 465 24.87 15.89 -14.70
CA ASN A 465 23.78 16.43 -13.89
C ASN A 465 23.42 15.46 -12.75
N VAL A 466 24.21 15.47 -11.68
CA VAL A 466 23.74 14.97 -10.39
C VAL A 466 23.03 16.14 -9.73
N THR A 467 21.71 16.07 -9.59
CA THR A 467 20.94 17.09 -8.88
C THR A 467 20.48 16.52 -7.55
N HIS A 468 20.39 17.37 -6.53
CA HIS A 468 19.55 17.10 -5.38
C HIS A 468 18.10 16.79 -5.82
N THR A 469 17.32 16.14 -4.95
CA THR A 469 15.88 15.87 -5.16
C THR A 469 15.04 17.15 -5.37
N ASN A 470 15.59 18.33 -5.05
CA ASN A 470 15.00 19.64 -5.32
C ASN A 470 15.54 20.33 -6.59
N LYS A 471 16.18 19.60 -7.50
CA LYS A 471 16.75 20.10 -8.78
C LYS A 471 17.92 21.08 -8.65
N ILE A 472 18.52 21.26 -7.47
CA ILE A 472 19.77 22.01 -7.32
C ILE A 472 20.93 21.15 -7.87
N PRO A 473 21.75 21.65 -8.82
CA PRO A 473 22.92 20.92 -9.31
C PRO A 473 23.96 20.72 -8.20
N LEU A 474 24.45 19.48 -8.02
CA LEU A 474 25.67 19.22 -7.27
C LEU A 474 26.85 19.60 -8.16
N THR A 475 27.61 20.62 -7.77
CA THR A 475 28.87 20.98 -8.42
C THR A 475 29.98 20.01 -7.97
N ASN A 476 30.86 19.63 -8.90
CA ASN A 476 32.07 18.81 -8.67
C ASN A 476 31.89 17.32 -8.31
N CYS A 477 30.90 16.63 -8.86
CA CYS A 477 30.86 15.15 -8.84
C CYS A 477 31.41 14.57 -10.15
N TYR A 478 32.31 13.59 -10.08
CA TYR A 478 32.79 12.83 -11.23
C TYR A 478 32.72 11.32 -10.96
N ILE A 479 32.42 10.55 -12.00
CA ILE A 479 32.42 9.09 -11.97
C ILE A 479 33.74 8.62 -12.58
N ARG A 480 34.52 7.84 -11.84
CA ARG A 480 35.72 7.18 -12.38
C ARG A 480 35.44 5.68 -12.50
N ARG A 481 35.62 5.15 -13.71
CA ARG A 481 35.70 3.70 -13.97
C ARG A 481 37.11 3.27 -13.58
N ASN A 482 37.23 2.41 -12.57
CA ASN A 482 38.50 1.72 -12.34
C ASN A 482 38.53 0.53 -13.29
N ASN A 483 39.42 0.57 -14.28
CA ASN A 483 39.76 -0.62 -15.03
C ASN A 483 40.61 -1.50 -14.11
N LEU A 484 40.12 -2.70 -13.80
CA LEU A 484 40.98 -3.81 -13.39
C LEU A 484 41.66 -4.39 -14.62
#